data_AF-A0A7X7ECJ9-F1
#
_entry.id   AF-A0A7X7ECJ9-F1
#
_cell.length_a   1.000
_cell.length_b   1.000
_cell.length_c   1.000
_cell.angle_alpha   90.00
_cell.angle_beta   90.00
_cell.angle_gamma   90.00
#
_symmetry.space_group_name_H-M   'P 1'
#
loop_
_entity.id
_entity.type
_entity.pdbx_description
1 polymer ?
#
loop_
_entity_poly.entity_id
_entity_poly.type
_entity_poly.pdbx_seq_one_letter_code
_entity_poly.pdbx_strand_id
1 'polypeptide(L)'
;HRTRSTGERSQNHHINGHCQQIATETGNAFDVVKAEIKCRAVGMGYPMLEQNGEVRMDLYGRPMGISEADSTVEECALLIEAAHMLAAELGIVLEETSEEQK
;
A
#
# COMPACT_ATOMS: atom_id res chain seq x y z
N HIS A 1 16.20 13.36 -4.19
CA HIS A 1 15.78 12.23 -3.34
C HIS A 1 15.28 12.79 -2.03
N ARG A 2 13.96 12.93 -1.85
CA ARG A 2 13.37 13.45 -0.61
C ARG A 2 12.92 12.26 0.21
N THR A 3 13.75 11.87 1.18
CA THR A 3 13.40 10.82 2.14
C THR A 3 12.11 11.21 2.86
N ARG A 4 11.14 10.29 2.92
CA ARG A 4 9.82 10.55 3.50
C ARG A 4 9.93 10.83 5.00
N SER A 5 9.06 11.70 5.51
CA SER A 5 8.99 12.01 6.94
C SER A 5 8.47 10.80 7.72
N THR A 6 9.13 10.43 8.80
CA THR A 6 8.62 9.48 9.80
C THR A 6 7.88 10.25 10.89
N GLY A 7 6.56 10.10 11.00
CA GLY A 7 5.72 10.74 12.03
C GLY A 7 4.22 10.42 11.87
N GLU A 8 3.40 10.79 12.86
CA GLU A 8 1.93 10.63 12.88
C GLU A 8 1.20 11.28 11.68
N ARG A 9 1.90 12.08 10.88
CA ARG A 9 1.41 12.75 9.66
C ARG A 9 2.16 12.31 8.40
N SER A 10 2.67 11.09 8.40
CA SER A 10 3.38 10.50 7.26
C SER A 10 2.38 9.73 6.41
N GLN A 11 2.54 9.72 5.09
CA GLN A 11 1.64 8.91 4.23
C GLN A 11 1.75 7.40 4.53
N ASN A 12 2.78 6.95 5.28
CA ASN A 12 2.84 5.60 5.85
C ASN A 12 1.73 5.37 6.87
N HIS A 13 1.38 6.40 7.66
CA HIS A 13 0.24 6.31 8.55
C HIS A 13 -1.07 6.21 7.75
N HIS A 14 -1.21 6.96 6.66
CA HIS A 14 -2.41 6.95 5.81
C HIS A 14 -2.65 5.59 5.15
N ILE A 15 -1.66 5.04 4.44
CA ILE A 15 -1.79 3.71 3.82
C ILE A 15 -2.01 2.59 4.85
N ASN A 16 -1.32 2.65 6.00
CA ASN A 16 -1.56 1.70 7.09
C ASN A 16 -2.96 1.86 7.69
N GLY A 17 -3.50 3.08 7.75
CA GLY A 17 -4.88 3.34 8.15
C GLY A 17 -5.87 2.62 7.24
N HIS A 18 -5.75 2.78 5.92
CA HIS A 18 -6.60 2.09 4.95
C HIS A 18 -6.43 0.56 5.01
N CYS A 19 -5.19 0.06 5.10
CA CYS A 19 -4.94 -1.37 5.25
C CYS A 19 -5.64 -1.92 6.51
N GLN A 20 -5.58 -1.19 7.63
CA GLN A 20 -6.22 -1.59 8.88
C GLN A 20 -7.75 -1.55 8.76
N GLN A 21 -8.32 -0.54 8.11
CA GLN A 21 -9.76 -0.45 7.90
C GLN A 21 -10.27 -1.63 7.06
N ILE A 22 -9.63 -1.90 5.92
CA ILE A 22 -9.99 -3.04 5.05
C ILE A 22 -9.80 -4.37 5.80
N ALA A 23 -8.73 -4.52 6.58
CA ALA A 23 -8.49 -5.72 7.38
C ALA A 23 -9.62 -5.94 8.40
N THR A 24 -10.05 -4.89 9.09
CA THR A 24 -11.16 -4.95 10.04
C THR A 24 -12.48 -5.32 9.35
N GLU A 25 -12.82 -4.66 8.25
CA GLU A 25 -14.09 -4.87 7.52
C GLU A 25 -14.17 -6.26 6.88
N THR A 26 -13.04 -6.80 6.41
CA THR A 26 -13.00 -8.11 5.73
C THR A 26 -12.71 -9.28 6.68
N GLY A 27 -12.25 -9.01 7.91
CA GLY A 27 -11.77 -10.02 8.85
C GLY A 27 -10.41 -10.63 8.48
N ASN A 28 -9.70 -10.07 7.49
CA ASN A 28 -8.38 -10.54 7.08
C ASN A 28 -7.27 -9.97 7.96
N ALA A 29 -6.12 -10.64 7.97
CA ALA A 29 -4.92 -10.10 8.61
C ALA A 29 -4.42 -8.85 7.87
N PHE A 30 -3.96 -7.86 8.63
CA PHE A 30 -3.38 -6.62 8.10
C PHE A 30 -2.32 -6.87 7.02
N ASP A 31 -1.38 -7.79 7.29
CA ASP A 31 -0.30 -8.10 6.35
C ASP A 31 -0.79 -8.72 5.04
N VAL A 32 -1.91 -9.46 5.07
CA VAL A 32 -2.52 -10.05 3.87
C VAL A 32 -3.13 -8.95 3.00
N VAL A 33 -3.89 -8.04 3.59
CA VAL A 33 -4.46 -6.88 2.89
C VAL A 33 -3.34 -6.01 2.31
N LYS A 34 -2.30 -5.77 3.09
CA LYS A 34 -1.15 -4.97 2.68
C LYS A 34 -0.38 -5.62 1.52
N ALA A 35 -0.20 -6.94 1.54
CA ALA A 35 0.40 -7.67 0.44
C ALA A 35 -0.45 -7.61 -0.84
N GLU A 36 -1.78 -7.71 -0.72
CA GLU A 36 -2.71 -7.58 -1.84
C GLU A 36 -2.65 -6.19 -2.49
N ILE A 37 -2.69 -5.14 -1.67
CA ILE A 37 -2.56 -3.75 -2.15
C ILE A 37 -1.23 -3.55 -2.90
N LYS A 38 -0.11 -4.05 -2.34
CA LYS A 38 1.20 -3.96 -3.01
C LYS A 38 1.21 -4.70 -4.34
N CYS A 39 0.65 -5.90 -4.38
CA CYS A 39 0.58 -6.69 -5.61
C CYS A 39 -0.19 -5.93 -6.71
N ARG A 40 -1.30 -5.29 -6.37
CA ARG A 40 -2.08 -4.46 -7.30
C ARG A 40 -1.30 -3.23 -7.74
N ALA A 41 -0.67 -2.52 -6.80
CA ALA A 41 0.13 -1.35 -7.10
C ALA A 41 1.32 -1.67 -8.02
N VAL A 42 1.93 -2.87 -7.92
CA VAL A 42 2.97 -3.32 -8.86
C VAL A 42 2.44 -3.34 -10.30
N GLY A 43 1.19 -3.78 -10.51
CA GLY A 43 0.52 -3.72 -11.81
C GLY A 43 0.32 -2.28 -12.35
N MET A 44 0.41 -1.28 -11.48
CA MET A 44 0.30 0.15 -11.80
C MET A 44 1.67 0.84 -11.92
N GLY A 45 2.77 0.10 -11.76
CA GLY A 45 4.14 0.64 -11.84
C GLY A 45 4.82 0.85 -10.50
N TYR A 46 4.26 0.37 -9.38
CA TYR A 46 4.98 0.37 -8.11
C TYR A 46 6.23 -0.53 -8.20
N PRO A 47 7.39 -0.11 -7.65
CA PRO A 47 8.62 -0.85 -7.80
C PRO A 47 8.54 -2.25 -7.18
N MET A 48 9.06 -3.24 -7.91
CA MET A 48 9.19 -4.60 -7.42
C MET A 48 10.41 -4.74 -6.53
N LEU A 49 10.31 -5.60 -5.52
CA LEU A 49 11.43 -5.98 -4.68
C LEU A 49 12.33 -6.95 -5.46
N GLU A 50 13.54 -6.49 -5.77
CA GLU A 50 14.58 -7.30 -6.39
C GLU A 50 15.62 -7.74 -5.36
N GLN A 51 16.08 -8.99 -5.45
CA GLN A 51 17.21 -9.50 -4.69
C GLN A 51 18.12 -10.30 -5.60
N ASN A 52 19.41 -9.96 -5.65
CA ASN A 52 20.41 -10.57 -6.54
C ASN A 52 20.03 -10.53 -8.03
N GLY A 53 19.29 -9.52 -8.46
CA GLY A 53 18.82 -9.36 -9.85
C GLY A 53 17.57 -10.16 -10.19
N GLU A 54 16.93 -10.81 -9.21
CA GLU A 54 15.68 -11.55 -9.39
C GLU A 54 14.54 -10.89 -8.62
N VAL A 55 13.37 -10.80 -9.23
CA VAL A 55 12.15 -10.32 -8.57
C VAL A 55 11.72 -11.33 -7.50
N ARG A 56 11.55 -10.85 -6.27
CA ARG A 56 11.02 -11.65 -5.18
C ARG A 56 9.54 -11.90 -5.39
N MET A 57 9.16 -13.17 -5.29
CA MET A 57 7.77 -13.61 -5.36
C MET A 57 7.23 -13.93 -3.97
N ASP A 58 5.93 -13.74 -3.77
CA ASP A 58 5.21 -14.20 -2.59
C ASP A 58 4.94 -15.73 -2.64
N LEU A 59 4.27 -16.26 -1.60
CA LEU A 59 3.93 -17.69 -1.52
C LEU A 59 2.99 -18.18 -2.64
N TYR A 60 2.36 -17.26 -3.38
CA TYR A 60 1.43 -17.55 -4.47
C TYR A 60 2.03 -17.27 -5.85
N GLY A 61 3.33 -16.95 -5.93
CA GLY A 61 4.02 -16.66 -7.18
C GLY A 61 3.76 -15.26 -7.74
N ARG A 62 3.32 -14.31 -6.92
CA ARG A 62 3.07 -12.92 -7.33
C ARG A 62 4.26 -12.03 -6.99
N PRO A 63 4.59 -11.03 -7.82
CA PRO A 63 5.70 -10.13 -7.55
C PRO A 63 5.47 -9.32 -6.27
N MET A 64 6.47 -9.29 -5.41
CA MET A 64 6.46 -8.47 -4.20
C MET A 64 6.87 -7.03 -4.55
N GLY A 65 6.17 -6.04 -4.01
CA GLY A 65 6.61 -4.64 -4.06
C GLY A 65 7.69 -4.32 -3.02
N ILE A 66 8.43 -3.23 -3.21
CA ILE A 66 9.40 -2.73 -2.23
C ILE A 66 8.72 -2.35 -0.88
N SER A 67 9.55 -2.07 0.13
CA SER A 67 9.06 -1.50 1.39
C SER A 67 8.52 -0.09 1.16
N GLU A 68 7.44 0.30 1.85
CA GLU A 68 6.97 1.70 1.81
C GLU A 68 8.00 2.69 2.36
N ALA A 69 8.92 2.22 3.22
CA ALA A 69 10.02 3.04 3.71
C ALA A 69 10.99 3.44 2.58
N ASP A 70 11.06 2.62 1.53
CA ASP A 70 11.94 2.81 0.39
C ASP A 70 11.24 3.47 -0.81
N SER A 71 9.93 3.66 -0.75
CA SER A 71 9.15 4.24 -1.85
C SER A 71 9.14 5.76 -1.86
N THR A 72 9.03 6.34 -3.05
CA THR A 72 8.81 7.79 -3.23
C THR A 72 7.38 8.21 -2.86
N VAL A 73 7.10 9.51 -2.93
CA VAL A 73 5.76 10.07 -2.70
C VAL A 73 4.81 9.63 -3.82
N GLU A 74 5.29 9.64 -5.06
CA GLU A 74 4.54 9.25 -6.25
C GLU A 74 4.23 7.74 -6.22
N GLU A 75 5.19 6.92 -5.83
CA GLU A 75 4.99 5.47 -5.66
C GLU A 75 4.04 5.17 -4.50
N CYS A 76 4.07 5.95 -3.42
CA CYS A 76 3.11 5.82 -2.34
C CYS A 76 1.67 6.16 -2.78
N ALA A 77 1.50 7.09 -3.72
CA ALA A 77 0.18 7.38 -4.29
C ALA A 77 -0.41 6.18 -5.03
N LEU A 78 0.44 5.34 -5.67
CA LEU A 78 -0.01 4.10 -6.29
C LEU A 78 -0.53 3.09 -5.26
N LEU A 79 0.05 3.04 -4.07
CA LEU A 79 -0.45 2.19 -2.97
C LEU A 79 -1.81 2.66 -2.46
N ILE A 80 -1.98 3.98 -2.31
CA ILE A 80 -3.25 4.58 -1.87
C ILE A 80 -4.34 4.30 -2.91
N GLU A 81 -4.07 4.56 -4.19
CA GLU A 81 -5.00 4.27 -5.28
C GLU A 81 -5.36 2.77 -5.32
N ALA A 82 -4.38 1.87 -5.17
CA ALA A 82 -4.63 0.44 -5.09
C ALA A 82 -5.50 0.04 -3.89
N ALA A 83 -5.36 0.73 -2.75
CA ALA A 83 -6.22 0.53 -1.58
C ALA A 83 -7.67 0.97 -1.85
N HIS A 84 -7.87 2.13 -2.50
CA HIS A 84 -9.21 2.59 -2.89
C HIS A 84 -9.87 1.65 -3.90
N MET A 85 -9.13 1.17 -4.90
CA MET A 85 -9.65 0.19 -5.86
C MET A 85 -10.08 -1.11 -5.17
N LEU A 86 -9.24 -1.65 -4.27
CA LEU A 86 -9.58 -2.84 -3.50
C LEU A 86 -10.82 -2.60 -2.62
N ALA A 87 -10.89 -1.46 -1.92
CA ALA A 87 -12.03 -1.13 -1.08
C ALA A 87 -13.32 -0.98 -1.91
N ALA A 88 -13.26 -0.30 -3.06
CA ALA A 88 -14.39 -0.15 -3.96
C ALA A 88 -14.92 -1.49 -4.48
N GLU A 89 -14.03 -2.42 -4.86
CA GLU A 89 -14.40 -3.78 -5.26
C GLU A 89 -15.09 -4.56 -4.14
N LEU A 90 -14.68 -4.33 -2.89
CA LEU A 90 -15.25 -4.96 -1.70
C LEU A 90 -16.50 -4.24 -1.16
N GLY A 91 -16.87 -3.10 -1.74
CA GLY A 91 -17.98 -2.27 -1.24
C GLY A 91 -17.67 -1.54 0.08
N ILE A 92 -16.39 -1.32 0.40
CA ILE A 92 -15.91 -0.64 1.59
C ILE A 92 -15.67 0.84 1.28
N VAL A 93 -16.20 1.73 2.12
CA VAL A 93 -15.91 3.16 2.05
C VAL A 93 -14.73 3.46 2.98
N LEU A 94 -13.59 3.85 2.40
CA LEU A 94 -12.41 4.23 3.18
C LEU A 94 -12.61 5.61 3.80
N GLU A 95 -12.24 5.74 5.07
CA GLU A 95 -12.19 7.04 5.73
C GLU A 95 -10.84 7.70 5.43
N GLU A 96 -10.89 8.89 4.85
CA GLU A 96 -9.71 9.71 4.70
C GLU A 96 -9.31 10.25 6.07
N THR A 97 -8.08 9.95 6.53
CA THR A 97 -7.51 10.72 7.64
C THR A 97 -7.33 12.14 7.15
N SER A 98 -8.21 13.03 7.61
CA SER A 98 -8.36 14.42 7.22
C SER A 98 -7.03 15.16 6.99
N GLU A 99 -6.55 15.20 5.74
CA GLU A 99 -5.46 16.06 5.27
C GLU A 99 -5.83 16.87 4.01
N GLU A 100 -7.09 16.84 3.57
CA GLU A 100 -7.61 17.78 2.56
C GLU A 100 -8.36 18.93 3.25
N GLN A 101 -7.62 19.84 3.89
CA GLN A 101 -8.05 21.22 4.17
C GLN A 101 -6.93 21.95 4.91
N LYS A 102 -5.96 22.50 4.17
CA LYS A 102 -5.28 23.75 4.53
C LYS A 102 -4.53 24.36 3.36
#